data_AF-A0A0F8ACW7-F1
#
_entry.id   AF-A0A0F8ACW7-F1
#
_cell.length_a   1.000
_cell.length_b   1.000
_cell.length_c   1.000
_cell.angle_alpha   90.00
_cell.angle_beta   90.00
_cell.angle_gamma   90.00
#
_symmetry.space_group_name_H-M   'P 1'
#
loop_
_entity.id
_entity.type
_entity.pdbx_description
1 polymer ?
#
loop_
_entity_poly.entity_id
_entity_poly.type
_entity_poly.pdbx_seq_one_letter_code
_entity_poly.pdbx_strand_id
1 'polypeptide(L)'
;MEAGSLVSCREDISSLFPEQTPGAKYKDLSSQFSSVRQVRGDGNCFYRALCFAHLESVLHSARALQRFKETIIQTCKDFATAGFDESSFKHHLNTLVNVVEQCQADEQEDRLLQLFNEQATSDSVVQYLRLLTSAHLQNQADFFCHFVEAPNLLVYCHQEVEAMAMECDHVDILALSQALGICIHIVSMEGDDQQLAHHVIPEGAEPSLHLLYQTSHYNILYPRPQH
;
A
#
# COMPACT_ATOMS: atom_id res chain seq x y z
N MET A 1 -3.82 17.86 19.31
CA MET A 1 -4.56 16.93 18.43
C MET A 1 -4.16 15.55 18.88
N GLU A 2 -5.09 14.73 19.35
CA GLU A 2 -4.78 13.33 19.65
C GLU A 2 -4.20 12.70 18.39
N ALA A 3 -3.07 12.01 18.50
CA ALA A 3 -2.52 11.28 17.39
C ALA A 3 -3.48 10.12 17.09
N GLY A 4 -4.41 10.34 16.14
CA GLY A 4 -5.36 9.31 15.69
C GLY A 4 -4.63 8.07 15.19
N SER A 5 -5.30 6.92 15.08
CA SER A 5 -4.69 5.66 14.61
C SER A 5 -3.95 5.82 13.27
N LEU A 6 -2.88 5.04 13.06
CA LEU A 6 -2.19 4.92 11.77
C LEU A 6 -3.05 4.18 10.74
N VAL A 7 -3.74 3.14 11.21
CA VAL A 7 -4.75 2.37 10.45
C VAL A 7 -5.94 2.18 11.38
N SER A 8 -7.15 2.55 10.96
CA SER A 8 -8.35 2.46 11.77
C SER A 8 -8.87 1.01 11.90
N CYS A 9 -9.81 0.81 12.83
CA CYS A 9 -10.71 -0.34 12.78
C CYS A 9 -11.49 -0.35 11.46
N ARG A 10 -12.01 -1.52 11.06
CA ARG A 10 -12.88 -1.63 9.89
C ARG A 10 -14.23 -0.99 10.22
N GLU A 11 -14.63 -0.04 9.40
CA GLU A 11 -15.87 0.72 9.53
C GLU A 11 -16.78 0.46 8.34
N ASP A 12 -18.08 0.73 8.48
CA ASP A 12 -19.00 0.72 7.34
C ASP A 12 -18.59 1.82 6.34
N ILE A 13 -18.75 1.56 5.04
CA ILE A 13 -18.37 2.51 3.98
C ILE A 13 -19.07 3.88 4.13
N SER A 14 -20.22 3.93 4.79
CA SER A 14 -20.93 5.17 5.08
C SER A 14 -20.20 6.10 6.05
N SER A 15 -19.17 5.63 6.77
CA SER A 15 -18.33 6.50 7.62
C SER A 15 -17.57 7.57 6.83
N LEU A 16 -17.39 7.37 5.51
CA LEU A 16 -16.78 8.36 4.61
C LEU A 16 -17.76 9.42 4.11
N PHE A 17 -19.06 9.27 4.38
CA PHE A 17 -20.07 10.09 3.74
C PHE A 17 -20.12 11.47 4.39
N PRO A 18 -20.21 12.56 3.61
CA PRO A 18 -20.43 13.88 4.18
C PRO A 18 -21.77 13.91 4.95
N GLU A 19 -21.89 14.81 5.93
CA GLU A 19 -23.14 14.98 6.72
C GLU A 19 -24.35 15.39 5.86
N GLN A 20 -24.10 15.94 4.67
CA GLN A 20 -25.11 16.32 3.68
C GLN A 20 -25.48 15.14 2.78
N THR A 21 -26.54 15.27 1.97
CA THR A 21 -27.00 14.19 1.08
C THR A 21 -25.84 13.65 0.21
N PRO A 22 -25.48 12.34 0.32
CA PRO A 22 -24.35 11.80 -0.42
C PRO A 22 -24.54 11.92 -1.92
N GLY A 23 -23.53 12.46 -2.60
CA GLY A 23 -23.49 12.58 -4.06
C GLY A 23 -23.53 11.23 -4.77
N ALA A 24 -23.67 11.25 -6.10
CA ALA A 24 -23.78 10.04 -6.92
C ALA A 24 -22.58 9.08 -6.72
N LYS A 25 -21.35 9.60 -6.68
CA LYS A 25 -20.12 8.82 -6.41
C LYS A 25 -20.15 8.05 -5.08
N TYR A 26 -20.70 8.62 -4.01
CA TYR A 26 -20.80 7.92 -2.72
C TYR A 26 -21.85 6.80 -2.75
N LYS A 27 -22.93 7.00 -3.50
CA LYS A 27 -23.93 5.93 -3.74
C LYS A 27 -23.34 4.80 -4.57
N ASP A 28 -22.57 5.15 -5.60
CA ASP A 28 -21.83 4.17 -6.41
C ASP A 28 -20.81 3.40 -5.54
N LEU A 29 -19.99 4.10 -4.76
CA LEU A 29 -19.01 3.51 -3.84
C LEU A 29 -19.66 2.55 -2.85
N SER A 30 -20.77 2.96 -2.20
CA SER A 30 -21.48 2.07 -1.27
C SER A 30 -22.22 0.93 -1.95
N SER A 31 -22.49 0.99 -3.25
CA SER A 31 -23.05 -0.15 -3.98
C SER A 31 -22.02 -1.25 -4.21
N GLN A 32 -20.74 -0.87 -4.36
CA GLN A 32 -19.64 -1.79 -4.68
C GLN A 32 -18.88 -2.28 -3.43
N PHE A 33 -18.73 -1.43 -2.42
CA PHE A 33 -17.94 -1.70 -1.21
C PHE A 33 -18.80 -1.65 0.05
N SER A 34 -18.55 -2.56 0.99
CA SER A 34 -19.27 -2.60 2.28
C SER A 34 -18.59 -1.78 3.35
N SER A 35 -17.27 -1.72 3.32
CA SER A 35 -16.48 -1.25 4.46
C SER A 35 -15.22 -0.54 4.01
N VAL A 36 -14.64 0.21 4.94
CA VAL A 36 -13.39 0.96 4.78
C VAL A 36 -12.50 0.80 6.02
N ARG A 37 -11.18 0.88 5.84
CA ARG A 37 -10.26 1.32 6.90
C ARG A 37 -9.60 2.61 6.48
N GLN A 38 -9.67 3.59 7.36
CA GLN A 38 -8.99 4.87 7.18
C GLN A 38 -7.51 4.70 7.54
N VAL A 39 -6.63 5.31 6.76
CA VAL A 39 -5.18 5.33 7.00
C VAL A 39 -4.77 6.76 7.32
N ARG A 40 -3.72 6.96 8.12
CA ARG A 40 -3.26 8.31 8.44
C ARG A 40 -2.73 9.01 7.17
N GLY A 41 -3.20 10.24 6.91
CA GLY A 41 -2.68 11.11 5.86
C GLY A 41 -1.37 11.79 6.27
N ASP A 42 -0.28 11.03 6.31
CA ASP A 42 1.07 11.49 6.69
C ASP A 42 2.09 11.40 5.53
N GLY A 43 1.59 11.38 4.30
CA GLY A 43 2.38 11.14 3.08
C GLY A 43 2.82 9.67 2.90
N ASN A 44 2.59 8.78 3.86
CA ASN A 44 2.93 7.35 3.75
C ASN A 44 1.72 6.45 3.51
N CYS A 45 0.54 7.04 3.32
CA CYS A 45 -0.74 6.35 3.30
C CYS A 45 -0.79 5.21 2.27
N PHE A 46 -0.26 5.39 1.05
CA PHE A 46 -0.22 4.32 0.04
C PHE A 46 0.55 3.09 0.53
N TYR A 47 1.82 3.26 0.91
CA TYR A 47 2.68 2.16 1.36
C TYR A 47 2.10 1.44 2.58
N ARG A 48 1.53 2.22 3.51
CA ARG A 48 0.90 1.70 4.72
C ARG A 48 -0.37 0.92 4.40
N ALA A 49 -1.24 1.48 3.55
CA ALA A 49 -2.48 0.85 3.11
C ALA A 49 -2.22 -0.45 2.33
N LEU A 50 -1.28 -0.42 1.38
CA LEU A 50 -0.94 -1.56 0.53
C LEU A 50 -0.44 -2.74 1.38
N CYS A 51 0.53 -2.50 2.27
CA CYS A 51 1.10 -3.58 3.07
C CYS A 51 0.07 -4.17 4.04
N PHE A 52 -0.69 -3.32 4.72
CA PHE A 52 -1.74 -3.77 5.63
C PHE A 52 -2.79 -4.59 4.89
N ALA A 53 -3.35 -4.06 3.80
CA ALA A 53 -4.39 -4.73 3.02
C ALA A 53 -3.90 -6.06 2.44
N HIS A 54 -2.66 -6.11 1.94
CA HIS A 54 -2.09 -7.35 1.45
C HIS A 54 -1.94 -8.40 2.55
N LEU A 55 -1.34 -8.04 3.69
CA LEU A 55 -1.18 -8.95 4.83
C LEU A 55 -2.52 -9.45 5.36
N GLU A 56 -3.51 -8.56 5.50
CA GLU A 56 -4.86 -8.92 5.94
C GLU A 56 -5.53 -9.90 4.95
N SER A 57 -5.33 -9.72 3.64
CA SER A 57 -5.90 -10.61 2.60
C SER A 57 -5.35 -12.04 2.65
N VAL A 58 -4.10 -12.22 3.10
CA VAL A 58 -3.43 -13.54 3.17
C VAL A 58 -3.38 -14.12 4.58
N LEU A 59 -3.88 -13.38 5.57
CA LEU A 59 -3.69 -13.62 6.99
C LEU A 59 -4.18 -15.01 7.43
N HIS A 60 -5.35 -15.40 6.93
CA HIS A 60 -6.00 -16.67 7.25
C HIS A 60 -5.41 -17.89 6.51
N SER A 61 -4.28 -17.70 5.80
CA SER A 61 -3.60 -18.76 5.05
C SER A 61 -2.11 -18.77 5.39
N ALA A 62 -1.72 -19.69 6.27
CA ALA A 62 -0.31 -19.89 6.65
C ALA A 62 0.60 -20.09 5.42
N ARG A 63 0.09 -20.78 4.39
CA ARG A 63 0.81 -20.95 3.11
C ARG A 63 0.99 -19.62 2.38
N ALA A 64 -0.01 -18.76 2.36
CA ALA A 64 0.06 -17.46 1.69
C ALA A 64 0.96 -16.47 2.46
N LEU A 65 0.87 -16.43 3.80
CA LEU A 65 1.81 -15.68 4.64
C LEU A 65 3.26 -16.13 4.44
N GLN A 66 3.50 -17.44 4.39
CA GLN A 66 4.83 -18.00 4.15
C GLN A 66 5.35 -17.62 2.75
N ARG A 67 4.51 -17.66 1.71
CA ARG A 67 4.87 -17.18 0.37
C ARG A 67 5.20 -15.69 0.34
N PHE A 68 4.45 -14.87 1.06
CA PHE A 68 4.73 -13.45 1.17
C PHE A 68 6.09 -13.22 1.85
N LYS A 69 6.36 -13.90 2.96
CA LYS A 69 7.68 -13.87 3.63
C LYS A 69 8.81 -14.26 2.69
N GLU A 70 8.66 -15.34 1.92
CA GLU A 70 9.65 -15.78 0.93
C GLU A 70 9.87 -14.72 -0.16
N THR A 71 8.79 -14.10 -0.66
CA THR A 71 8.85 -13.01 -1.63
C THR A 71 9.66 -11.83 -1.08
N ILE A 72 9.35 -11.39 0.13
CA ILE A 72 10.04 -10.29 0.83
C ILE A 72 11.52 -10.59 1.08
N ILE A 73 11.88 -11.83 1.44
CA ILE A 73 13.29 -12.23 1.58
C ILE A 73 13.99 -12.22 0.21
N GLN A 74 13.28 -12.63 -0.84
CA GLN A 74 13.87 -12.75 -2.17
C GLN A 74 14.22 -11.40 -2.79
N THR A 75 13.58 -10.30 -2.39
CA THR A 75 13.88 -8.94 -2.86
C THR A 75 15.27 -8.44 -2.43
N CYS A 76 15.96 -9.13 -1.51
CA CYS A 76 17.37 -8.85 -1.21
C CYS A 76 18.24 -8.81 -2.48
N LYS A 77 17.89 -9.61 -3.50
CA LYS A 77 18.57 -9.60 -4.80
C LYS A 77 18.34 -8.29 -5.58
N ASP A 78 17.15 -7.70 -5.42
CA ASP A 78 16.76 -6.49 -6.13
C ASP A 78 17.53 -5.30 -5.55
N PHE A 79 17.66 -5.24 -4.22
CA PHE A 79 18.53 -4.30 -3.53
C PHE A 79 20.00 -4.44 -3.95
N ALA A 80 20.52 -5.67 -3.98
CA ALA A 80 21.90 -5.92 -4.39
C ALA A 80 22.16 -5.50 -5.85
N THR A 81 21.21 -5.74 -6.75
CA THR A 81 21.30 -5.35 -8.16
C THR A 81 21.28 -3.83 -8.32
N ALA A 82 20.47 -3.13 -7.52
CA ALA A 82 20.40 -1.67 -7.49
C ALA A 82 21.58 -1.02 -6.72
N GLY A 83 22.47 -1.81 -6.13
CA GLY A 83 23.67 -1.31 -5.44
C GLY A 83 23.45 -0.79 -4.02
N PHE A 84 22.33 -1.17 -3.37
CA PHE A 84 22.07 -0.82 -1.96
C PHE A 84 23.00 -1.60 -1.02
N ASP A 85 23.51 -0.92 0.00
CA ASP A 85 24.22 -1.59 1.08
C ASP A 85 23.23 -2.35 1.98
N GLU A 86 23.56 -3.58 2.38
CA GLU A 86 22.68 -4.42 3.20
C GLU A 86 22.24 -3.71 4.50
N SER A 87 23.12 -2.91 5.10
CA SER A 87 22.81 -2.18 6.35
C SER A 87 21.70 -1.13 6.17
N SER A 88 21.45 -0.66 4.95
CA SER A 88 20.44 0.36 4.66
C SER A 88 19.00 -0.16 4.77
N PHE A 89 18.76 -1.45 4.47
CA PHE A 89 17.42 -2.03 4.43
C PHE A 89 17.20 -3.19 5.41
N LYS A 90 18.27 -3.84 5.90
CA LYS A 90 18.18 -5.07 6.70
C LYS A 90 17.33 -4.93 7.96
N HIS A 91 17.44 -3.80 8.67
CA HIS A 91 16.62 -3.56 9.85
C HIS A 91 15.12 -3.56 9.48
N HIS A 92 14.77 -2.83 8.43
CA HIS A 92 13.39 -2.69 7.95
C HIS A 92 12.82 -4.01 7.39
N LEU A 93 13.64 -4.76 6.65
CA LEU A 93 13.33 -6.12 6.21
C LEU A 93 12.98 -7.02 7.41
N ASN A 94 13.84 -7.03 8.43
CA ASN A 94 13.61 -7.84 9.63
C ASN A 94 12.35 -7.41 10.38
N THR A 95 12.03 -6.10 10.41
CA THR A 95 10.76 -5.63 10.97
C THR A 95 9.57 -6.23 10.22
N LEU A 96 9.54 -6.18 8.89
CA LEU A 96 8.44 -6.74 8.10
C LEU A 96 8.34 -8.27 8.25
N VAL A 97 9.47 -8.98 8.27
CA VAL A 97 9.48 -10.43 8.53
C VAL A 97 8.88 -10.75 9.90
N ASN A 98 9.25 -9.99 10.94
CA ASN A 98 8.73 -10.16 12.28
C ASN A 98 7.22 -9.86 12.35
N VAL A 99 6.71 -8.88 11.61
CA VAL A 99 5.27 -8.64 11.48
C VAL A 99 4.56 -9.87 10.90
N VAL A 100 5.09 -10.44 9.82
CA VAL A 100 4.52 -11.65 9.19
C VAL A 100 4.53 -12.84 10.15
N GLU A 101 5.62 -13.05 10.90
CA GLU A 101 5.75 -14.16 11.87
C GLU A 101 4.76 -14.03 13.03
N GLN A 102 4.58 -12.82 13.56
CA GLN A 102 3.64 -12.58 14.66
C GLN A 102 2.17 -12.72 14.27
N CYS A 103 1.87 -12.57 12.97
CA CYS A 103 0.54 -12.79 12.43
C CYS A 103 0.20 -14.28 12.23
N GLN A 104 1.10 -15.22 12.55
CA GLN A 104 0.84 -16.67 12.45
C GLN A 104 0.16 -17.27 13.70
N ALA A 105 0.00 -16.50 14.78
CA ALA A 105 -0.65 -16.93 16.02
C ALA A 105 -2.19 -16.83 15.95
N ASP A 106 -2.89 -17.11 17.05
CA ASP A 106 -4.32 -16.79 17.19
C ASP A 106 -4.54 -15.25 17.23
N GLU A 107 -5.76 -14.77 16.96
CA GLU A 107 -6.11 -13.31 16.96
C GLU A 107 -5.32 -12.46 15.94
N GLN A 108 -5.13 -13.02 14.75
CA GLN A 108 -4.24 -12.47 13.71
C GLN A 108 -4.59 -11.04 13.29
N GLU A 109 -5.89 -10.72 13.11
CA GLU A 109 -6.34 -9.40 12.63
C GLU A 109 -6.05 -8.29 13.65
N ASP A 110 -6.35 -8.56 14.93
CA ASP A 110 -6.07 -7.61 16.01
C ASP A 110 -4.56 -7.41 16.20
N ARG A 111 -3.78 -8.50 16.07
CA ARG A 111 -2.32 -8.41 16.14
C ARG A 111 -1.73 -7.58 15.00
N LEU A 112 -2.20 -7.79 13.76
CA LEU A 112 -1.78 -7.00 12.60
C LEU A 112 -2.12 -5.51 12.80
N LEU A 113 -3.35 -5.22 13.25
CA LEU A 113 -3.80 -3.85 13.53
C LEU A 113 -2.98 -3.18 14.62
N GLN A 114 -2.65 -3.91 15.70
CA GLN A 114 -1.80 -3.42 16.76
C GLN A 114 -0.41 -3.04 16.22
N LEU A 115 0.25 -3.95 15.49
CA LEU A 115 1.60 -3.74 14.95
C LEU A 115 1.65 -2.56 13.97
N PHE A 116 0.64 -2.39 13.12
CA PHE A 116 0.58 -1.25 12.20
C PHE A 116 0.20 0.08 12.88
N ASN A 117 -0.29 0.03 14.12
CA ASN A 117 -0.51 1.22 14.96
C ASN A 117 0.67 1.54 15.89
N GLU A 118 1.70 0.69 15.95
CA GLU A 118 2.98 1.04 16.55
C GLU A 118 3.81 1.87 15.56
N GLN A 119 4.03 3.15 15.86
CA GLN A 119 4.69 4.10 14.95
C GLN A 119 6.02 3.57 14.39
N ALA A 120 6.90 3.07 15.25
CA ALA A 120 8.21 2.56 14.83
C ALA A 120 8.10 1.34 13.91
N THR A 121 7.20 0.39 14.22
CA THR A 121 6.98 -0.82 13.41
C THR A 121 6.40 -0.43 12.05
N SER A 122 5.35 0.38 12.04
CA SER A 122 4.63 0.79 10.85
C SER A 122 5.50 1.64 9.92
N ASP A 123 6.27 2.60 10.45
CA ASP A 123 7.16 3.43 9.65
C ASP A 123 8.37 2.65 9.13
N SER A 124 8.88 1.67 9.89
CA SER A 124 9.94 0.77 9.42
C SER A 124 9.45 -0.08 8.23
N VAL A 125 8.20 -0.58 8.28
CA VAL A 125 7.58 -1.28 7.14
C VAL A 125 7.43 -0.35 5.94
N VAL A 126 6.96 0.89 6.14
CA VAL A 126 6.87 1.89 5.06
C VAL A 126 8.24 2.16 4.43
N GLN A 127 9.28 2.39 5.25
CA GLN A 127 10.62 2.67 4.76
C GLN A 127 11.16 1.50 3.93
N TYR A 128 10.93 0.26 4.37
CA TYR A 128 11.30 -0.92 3.57
C TYR A 128 10.67 -0.89 2.18
N LEU A 129 9.37 -0.61 2.09
CA LEU A 129 8.63 -0.59 0.82
C LEU A 129 9.07 0.57 -0.09
N ARG A 130 9.37 1.74 0.48
CA ARG A 130 9.97 2.86 -0.26
C ARG A 130 11.32 2.49 -0.86
N LEU A 131 12.20 1.88 -0.08
CA LEU A 131 13.51 1.41 -0.56
C LEU A 131 13.35 0.33 -1.64
N LEU A 132 12.41 -0.61 -1.46
CA LEU A 132 12.12 -1.64 -2.46
C LEU A 132 11.61 -1.03 -3.79
N THR A 133 10.75 -0.02 -3.69
CA THR A 133 10.24 0.72 -4.84
C THR A 133 11.40 1.40 -5.59
N SER A 134 12.27 2.11 -4.87
CA SER A 134 13.48 2.72 -5.42
C SER A 134 14.39 1.69 -6.10
N ALA A 135 14.68 0.57 -5.43
CA ALA A 135 15.51 -0.49 -6.02
C ALA A 135 14.91 -1.05 -7.32
N HIS A 136 13.59 -1.27 -7.36
CA HIS A 136 12.91 -1.76 -8.57
C HIS A 136 12.92 -0.75 -9.71
N LEU A 137 12.68 0.53 -9.41
CA LEU A 137 12.81 1.62 -10.39
C LEU A 137 14.22 1.65 -10.99
N GLN A 138 15.26 1.61 -10.15
CA GLN A 138 16.65 1.66 -10.59
C GLN A 138 17.05 0.43 -11.42
N ASN A 139 16.59 -0.77 -11.05
CA ASN A 139 16.86 -2.00 -11.80
C ASN A 139 16.22 -2.02 -13.19
N GLN A 140 15.19 -1.20 -13.42
CA GLN A 140 14.49 -1.08 -14.70
C GLN A 140 14.53 0.36 -15.22
N ALA A 141 15.66 1.04 -15.02
CA ALA A 141 15.79 2.46 -15.30
C ALA A 141 15.46 2.84 -16.75
N ASP A 142 15.82 2.00 -17.72
CA ASP A 142 15.53 2.22 -19.14
C ASP A 142 14.02 2.34 -19.41
N PHE A 143 13.19 1.62 -18.66
CA PHE A 143 11.74 1.75 -18.75
C PHE A 143 11.26 2.98 -17.97
N PHE A 144 11.62 3.07 -16.69
CA PHE A 144 11.02 4.04 -15.76
C PHE A 144 11.47 5.50 -15.97
N CYS A 145 12.65 5.74 -16.54
CA CYS A 145 13.18 7.09 -16.73
C CYS A 145 12.28 7.99 -17.60
N HIS A 146 11.42 7.40 -18.43
CA HIS A 146 10.51 8.14 -19.31
C HIS A 146 9.24 8.63 -18.60
N PHE A 147 8.98 8.20 -17.36
CA PHE A 147 7.75 8.48 -16.62
C PHE A 147 7.96 9.41 -15.41
N VAL A 148 9.19 9.88 -15.17
CA VAL A 148 9.52 10.69 -13.99
C VAL A 148 9.92 12.11 -14.37
N GLU A 149 9.45 13.07 -13.58
CA GLU A 149 9.79 14.49 -13.72
C GLU A 149 10.97 14.86 -12.80
N ALA A 150 12.17 14.40 -13.16
CA ALA A 150 13.41 14.71 -12.43
C ALA A 150 14.61 14.77 -13.39
N PRO A 151 15.75 15.38 -12.98
CA PRO A 151 16.96 15.40 -13.81
C PRO A 151 17.44 14.00 -14.25
N ASN A 152 17.20 12.99 -13.41
CA ASN A 152 17.34 11.58 -13.73
C ASN A 152 16.58 10.73 -12.70
N LEU A 153 16.43 9.43 -13.00
CA LEU A 153 15.69 8.50 -12.16
C LEU A 153 16.28 8.33 -10.75
N LEU A 154 17.60 8.42 -10.60
CA LEU A 154 18.25 8.30 -9.29
C LEU A 154 17.89 9.48 -8.38
N VAL A 155 17.82 10.70 -8.93
CA VAL A 155 17.37 11.88 -8.18
C VAL A 155 15.91 11.72 -7.77
N TYR A 156 15.04 11.25 -8.67
CA TYR A 156 13.65 10.95 -8.35
C TYR A 156 13.54 9.93 -7.21
N CYS A 157 14.27 8.82 -7.30
CA CYS A 157 14.30 7.77 -6.28
C CYS A 157 14.66 8.34 -4.90
N HIS A 158 15.72 9.14 -4.80
CA HIS A 158 16.14 9.70 -3.50
C HIS A 158 15.19 10.77 -2.96
N GLN A 159 14.63 11.63 -3.81
CA GLN A 159 13.87 12.81 -3.36
C GLN A 159 12.39 12.51 -3.16
N GLU A 160 11.79 11.70 -4.04
CA GLU A 160 10.34 11.48 -4.07
C GLU A 160 9.97 10.10 -3.48
N VAL A 161 10.82 9.08 -3.66
CA VAL A 161 10.47 7.70 -3.28
C VAL A 161 11.02 7.33 -1.91
N GLU A 162 12.32 7.43 -1.71
CA GLU A 162 13.01 6.98 -0.49
C GLU A 162 12.72 7.87 0.72
N ALA A 163 12.47 9.16 0.49
CA ALA A 163 12.13 10.12 1.52
C ALA A 163 10.74 9.82 2.11
N MET A 164 10.67 9.73 3.44
CA MET A 164 9.41 9.55 4.15
C MET A 164 8.50 10.76 3.98
N ALA A 165 7.18 10.53 4.06
CA ALA A 165 6.14 11.54 3.92
C ALA A 165 6.03 12.21 2.54
N MET A 166 6.70 11.69 1.52
CA MET A 166 6.48 12.07 0.12
C MET A 166 5.29 11.32 -0.47
N GLU A 167 4.48 12.01 -1.26
CA GLU A 167 3.34 11.42 -1.96
C GLU A 167 3.79 10.30 -2.90
N CYS A 168 2.94 9.29 -3.07
CA CYS A 168 3.23 8.14 -3.91
C CYS A 168 2.51 8.30 -5.25
N ASP A 169 3.28 8.41 -6.32
CA ASP A 169 2.75 8.63 -7.67
C ASP A 169 2.54 7.30 -8.41
N HIS A 170 1.84 7.33 -9.54
CA HIS A 170 1.49 6.16 -10.33
C HIS A 170 2.71 5.29 -10.72
N VAL A 171 3.86 5.93 -10.98
CA VAL A 171 5.11 5.23 -11.30
C VAL A 171 5.62 4.38 -10.13
N ASP A 172 5.49 4.88 -8.91
CA ASP A 172 5.86 4.17 -7.68
C ASP A 172 4.92 2.99 -7.42
N ILE A 173 3.61 3.22 -7.61
CA ILE A 173 2.57 2.20 -7.44
C ILE A 173 2.82 1.02 -8.38
N LEU A 174 3.11 1.33 -9.65
CA LEU A 174 3.44 0.32 -10.66
C LEU A 174 4.72 -0.43 -10.30
N ALA A 175 5.78 0.29 -9.90
CA ALA A 175 7.05 -0.31 -9.52
C ALA A 175 6.89 -1.26 -8.32
N LEU A 176 6.21 -0.83 -7.25
CA LEU A 176 6.00 -1.65 -6.07
C LEU A 176 5.08 -2.85 -6.34
N SER A 177 4.02 -2.64 -7.14
CA SER A 177 3.12 -3.72 -7.60
C SER A 177 3.90 -4.82 -8.32
N GLN A 178 4.78 -4.45 -9.24
CA GLN A 178 5.64 -5.39 -9.96
C GLN A 178 6.67 -6.06 -9.05
N ALA A 179 7.32 -5.31 -8.16
CA ALA A 179 8.33 -5.84 -7.24
C ALA A 179 7.76 -6.91 -6.29
N LEU A 180 6.52 -6.72 -5.83
CA LEU A 180 5.85 -7.66 -4.93
C LEU A 180 5.01 -8.72 -5.66
N GLY A 181 4.75 -8.55 -6.95
CA GLY A 181 3.85 -9.41 -7.71
C GLY A 181 2.39 -9.31 -7.24
N ILE A 182 1.95 -8.12 -6.82
CA ILE A 182 0.63 -7.88 -6.26
C ILE A 182 -0.22 -7.05 -7.23
N CYS A 183 -1.47 -7.47 -7.45
CA CYS A 183 -2.44 -6.71 -8.23
C CYS A 183 -3.29 -5.79 -7.33
N ILE A 184 -3.31 -4.50 -7.67
CA ILE A 184 -3.94 -3.41 -6.93
C ILE A 184 -5.13 -2.90 -7.73
N HIS A 185 -6.28 -2.71 -7.08
CA HIS A 185 -7.40 -1.95 -7.63
C HIS A 185 -7.53 -0.61 -6.90
N ILE A 186 -7.32 0.49 -7.60
CA ILE A 186 -7.50 1.86 -7.10
C ILE A 186 -8.83 2.39 -7.62
N VAL A 187 -9.70 2.76 -6.67
CA VAL A 187 -10.98 3.43 -6.91
C VAL A 187 -10.78 4.91 -6.62
N SER A 188 -10.84 5.75 -7.63
CA SER A 188 -10.63 7.19 -7.50
C SER A 188 -11.94 7.95 -7.36
N MET A 189 -12.03 8.75 -6.30
CA MET A 189 -13.08 9.74 -6.08
C MET A 189 -12.83 11.03 -6.87
N GLU A 190 -11.67 11.16 -7.51
CA GLU A 190 -11.31 12.33 -8.32
C GLU A 190 -11.88 12.19 -9.75
N GLY A 191 -11.86 13.27 -10.53
CA GLY A 191 -12.43 13.30 -11.88
C GLY A 191 -13.95 13.50 -11.91
N ASP A 192 -14.68 12.68 -12.66
CA ASP A 192 -16.10 12.86 -13.03
C ASP A 192 -17.05 12.97 -11.81
N ASP A 193 -18.00 13.90 -11.78
CA ASP A 193 -18.87 14.08 -10.60
C ASP A 193 -19.89 12.95 -10.35
N GLN A 194 -20.09 12.04 -11.30
CA GLN A 194 -21.12 11.00 -11.25
C GLN A 194 -20.57 9.58 -11.09
N GLN A 195 -19.44 9.26 -11.73
CA GLN A 195 -18.91 7.89 -11.79
C GLN A 195 -17.51 7.78 -11.19
N LEU A 196 -17.26 6.68 -10.46
CA LEU A 196 -15.94 6.36 -9.95
C LEU A 196 -15.01 5.95 -11.09
N ALA A 197 -13.76 6.42 -11.03
CA ALA A 197 -12.71 5.92 -11.91
C ALA A 197 -12.04 4.71 -11.27
N HIS A 198 -11.80 3.68 -12.07
CA HIS A 198 -11.23 2.41 -11.62
C HIS A 198 -9.93 2.13 -12.36
N HIS A 199 -8.85 1.90 -11.61
CA HIS A 199 -7.53 1.58 -12.14
C HIS A 199 -7.05 0.26 -11.56
N VAL A 200 -6.70 -0.69 -12.42
CA VAL A 200 -6.15 -2.00 -12.01
C VAL A 200 -4.70 -2.08 -12.45
N ILE A 201 -3.80 -2.35 -11.51
CA ILE A 201 -2.36 -2.34 -11.71
C ILE A 201 -1.79 -3.68 -11.22
N PRO A 202 -1.15 -4.49 -12.10
CA PRO A 202 -1.03 -4.31 -13.55
C PRO A 202 -2.37 -4.53 -14.28
N GLU A 203 -2.53 -3.92 -15.45
CA GLU A 203 -3.75 -4.06 -16.27
C GLU A 203 -4.05 -5.52 -16.62
N GLY A 204 -5.33 -5.91 -16.53
CA GLY A 204 -5.80 -7.25 -16.90
C GLY A 204 -5.57 -8.34 -15.84
N ALA A 205 -4.95 -8.03 -14.71
CA ALA A 205 -4.85 -8.95 -13.58
C ALA A 205 -6.09 -8.87 -12.66
N GLU A 206 -6.34 -9.93 -11.89
CA GLU A 206 -7.39 -9.93 -10.87
C GLU A 206 -6.86 -9.31 -9.56
N PRO A 207 -7.43 -8.18 -9.10
CA PRO A 207 -6.97 -7.52 -7.89
C PRO A 207 -7.38 -8.28 -6.64
N SER A 208 -6.42 -8.46 -5.72
CA SER A 208 -6.68 -9.04 -4.39
C SER A 208 -6.81 -7.97 -3.29
N LEU A 209 -6.59 -6.70 -3.63
CA LEU A 209 -6.69 -5.57 -2.72
C LEU A 209 -7.29 -4.36 -3.41
N HIS A 210 -8.02 -3.56 -2.63
CA HIS A 210 -8.77 -2.41 -3.12
C HIS A 210 -8.44 -1.19 -2.29
N LEU A 211 -8.04 -0.10 -2.95
CA LEU A 211 -7.72 1.17 -2.31
C LEU A 211 -8.66 2.25 -2.83
N LEU A 212 -9.10 3.14 -1.93
CA LEU A 212 -9.79 4.38 -2.28
C LEU A 212 -8.75 5.48 -2.40
N TYR A 213 -8.76 6.22 -3.51
CA TYR A 213 -7.98 7.43 -3.69
C TYR A 213 -8.88 8.66 -3.65
N GLN A 214 -8.61 9.59 -2.74
CA GLN A 214 -9.36 10.84 -2.59
C GLN A 214 -8.46 11.94 -2.01
N THR A 215 -8.27 13.05 -2.74
CA THR A 215 -7.54 14.23 -2.28
C THR A 215 -6.10 13.90 -1.87
N SER A 216 -5.34 13.26 -2.77
CA SER A 216 -3.97 12.79 -2.51
C SER A 216 -3.84 11.79 -1.35
N HIS A 217 -4.90 11.05 -1.01
CA HIS A 217 -4.92 10.16 0.13
C HIS A 217 -5.50 8.78 -0.19
N TYR A 218 -4.91 7.74 0.41
CA TYR A 218 -5.28 6.34 0.21
C TYR A 218 -5.90 5.72 1.46
N ASN A 219 -7.08 5.12 1.30
CA ASN A 219 -7.74 4.29 2.29
C ASN A 219 -7.95 2.86 1.76
N ILE A 220 -8.23 1.90 2.64
CA ILE A 220 -8.44 0.50 2.25
C ILE A 220 -9.93 0.24 2.10
N LEU A 221 -10.35 -0.33 0.96
CA LEU A 221 -11.73 -0.70 0.66
C LEU A 221 -11.95 -2.21 0.77
N TYR A 222 -13.15 -2.59 1.18
CA TYR A 222 -13.59 -4.00 1.22
C TYR A 222 -14.82 -4.18 0.33
N PRO A 223 -14.72 -4.98 -0.74
CA PRO A 223 -15.85 -5.22 -1.64
C PRO A 223 -17.02 -5.84 -0.91
N ARG A 224 -18.24 -5.56 -1.37
CA ARG A 224 -19.41 -6.35 -0.96
C ARG A 224 -19.24 -7.79 -1.48
N PRO A 225 -19.70 -8.81 -0.72
CA PRO A 225 -19.78 -10.17 -1.24
C PRO A 225 -20.60 -10.18 -2.54
N GLN A 226 -20.06 -10.77 -3.60
CA GLN A 226 -20.82 -11.00 -4.82
C GLN A 226 -21.89 -12.06 -4.54
N HIS A 227 -23.16 -11.73 -4.80
CA HIS A 227 -24.29 -12.66 -4.71
C HIS A 227 -24.39 -13.54 -5.96
#